data_AF-A0A1I2FDB0-F1
#
_entry.id   AF-A0A1I2FDB0-F1
#
_cell.length_a   1.000
_cell.length_b   1.000
_cell.length_c   1.000
_cell.angle_alpha   90.00
_cell.angle_beta   90.00
_cell.angle_gamma   90.00
#
_symmetry.space_group_name_H-M   'P 1'
#
loop_
_entity.id
_entity.type
_entity.pdbx_description
1 polymer ?
#
loop_
_entity_poly.entity_id
_entity_poly.type
_entity_poly.pdbx_seq_one_letter_code
_entity_poly.pdbx_strand_id
1 'polypeptide(L)'
;MLGSKIMDLKRLVLVSPEFLIGVLVFYIFRESPDLFEKIALNIKGDSNIPDIVSALPFTFVALSYQLGMGVIRPGDEEENKILYEWPHYWMLEHRFYGSLIICILCSIAVIWFYLDPTGLSDAALGAILVGAIMISGITVFLLAIARITLRKILTLYR
;
A
#
# COMPACT_ATOMS: atom_id res chain seq x y z
N MET A 1 26.51 7.99 9.49
CA MET A 1 25.49 8.39 8.49
C MET A 1 24.57 7.26 8.03
N LEU A 2 25.00 5.99 7.88
CA LEU A 2 24.06 4.90 7.57
C LEU A 2 23.11 4.56 8.74
N GLY A 3 23.60 4.57 9.99
CA GLY A 3 22.80 4.20 11.16
C GLY A 3 21.59 5.12 11.41
N SER A 4 21.72 6.43 11.17
CA SER A 4 20.61 7.38 11.27
C SER A 4 19.56 7.13 10.18
N LYS A 5 19.99 6.90 8.93
CA LYS A 5 19.09 6.60 7.80
C LYS A 5 18.27 5.31 8.03
N ILE A 6 18.89 4.27 8.60
CA ILE A 6 18.19 3.01 8.93
C ILE A 6 17.18 3.23 10.06
N MET A 7 17.51 4.04 11.06
CA MET A 7 16.61 4.36 12.17
C MET A 7 15.41 5.19 11.71
N ASP A 8 15.63 6.15 10.81
CA ASP A 8 14.56 6.94 10.19
C ASP A 8 13.66 6.07 9.31
N LEU A 9 14.24 5.12 8.56
CA LEU A 9 13.46 4.15 7.78
C LEU A 9 12.60 3.27 8.69
N LYS A 10 13.15 2.78 9.81
CA LYS A 10 12.38 2.01 10.81
C LYS A 10 11.23 2.81 11.40
N ARG A 11 11.45 4.09 11.73
CA ARG A 11 10.37 4.97 12.22
C ARG A 11 9.30 5.19 11.16
N LEU A 12 9.69 5.39 9.91
CA LEU A 12 8.79 5.59 8.79
C LEU A 12 7.93 4.33 8.51
N VAL A 13 8.45 3.14 8.77
CA VAL A 13 7.71 1.86 8.61
C VAL A 13 6.86 1.53 9.84
N LEU A 14 7.38 1.68 11.06
CA LEU A 14 6.68 1.34 12.31
C LEU A 14 5.57 2.33 12.66
N VAL A 15 5.72 3.60 12.25
CA VAL A 15 4.70 4.64 12.38
C VAL A 15 4.14 4.96 10.98
N SER A 16 3.89 3.91 10.21
CA SER A 16 3.25 4.03 8.90
C SER A 16 1.74 3.88 9.04
N PRO A 17 0.92 4.68 8.33
CA PRO A 17 -0.52 4.47 8.31
C PRO A 17 -0.91 3.06 7.82
N GLU A 18 -0.09 2.43 6.97
CA GLU A 18 -0.23 1.04 6.54
C GLU A 18 -0.19 0.07 7.72
N PHE A 19 0.78 0.23 8.61
CA PHE A 19 0.89 -0.59 9.81
C PHE A 19 -0.30 -0.37 10.75
N LEU A 20 -0.76 0.88 10.90
CA LEU A 20 -1.94 1.19 11.70
C LEU A 20 -3.20 0.49 11.17
N ILE A 21 -3.39 0.46 9.85
CA ILE A 21 -4.48 -0.30 9.22
C ILE A 21 -4.34 -1.80 9.50
N GLY A 22 -3.14 -2.36 9.40
CA GLY A 22 -2.89 -3.76 9.73
C GLY A 22 -3.25 -4.10 11.19
N VAL A 23 -2.85 -3.26 12.14
CA VAL A 23 -3.20 -3.40 13.57
C VAL A 23 -4.70 -3.25 13.79
N LEU A 24 -5.35 -2.31 13.12
CA LEU A 24 -6.79 -2.11 13.21
C LEU A 24 -7.56 -3.34 12.70
N VAL A 25 -7.19 -3.87 11.55
CA VAL A 25 -7.79 -5.09 11.00
C VAL A 25 -7.59 -6.27 11.95
N PHE A 26 -6.38 -6.43 12.50
CA PHE A 26 -6.09 -7.47 13.48
C PHE A 26 -6.93 -7.32 14.76
N TYR A 27 -7.10 -6.10 15.26
CA TYR A 27 -7.93 -5.81 16.42
C TYR A 27 -9.40 -6.18 16.17
N ILE A 28 -9.97 -5.74 15.04
CA ILE A 28 -11.34 -6.07 14.66
C ILE A 28 -11.48 -7.59 14.47
N PHE A 29 -10.47 -8.27 13.92
CA PHE A 29 -10.50 -9.73 13.74
C PHE A 29 -10.59 -10.46 15.07
N ARG A 30 -9.92 -9.97 16.11
CA ARG A 30 -10.01 -10.56 17.45
C ARG A 30 -11.35 -10.35 18.12
N GLU A 31 -11.95 -9.17 17.96
CA GLU A 31 -13.23 -8.86 18.60
C GLU A 31 -14.45 -9.35 17.82
N SER A 32 -14.33 -9.52 16.51
CA SER A 32 -15.46 -9.88 15.63
C SER A 32 -15.02 -10.76 14.46
N PRO A 33 -14.56 -12.00 14.71
CA PRO A 33 -14.14 -12.93 13.66
C PRO A 33 -15.28 -13.26 12.68
N ASP A 34 -16.53 -13.31 13.17
CA ASP A 34 -17.74 -13.58 12.37
C ASP A 34 -17.93 -12.58 11.22
N LEU A 35 -17.45 -11.33 11.39
CA LEU A 35 -17.54 -10.31 10.36
C LEU A 35 -16.66 -10.69 9.16
N PHE A 36 -15.43 -11.15 9.41
CA PHE A 36 -14.51 -11.55 8.36
C PHE A 36 -14.92 -12.87 7.71
N GLU A 37 -15.48 -13.80 8.49
CA GLU A 37 -16.03 -15.04 7.95
C GLU A 37 -17.17 -14.76 6.97
N LYS A 38 -18.12 -13.89 7.34
CA LYS A 38 -19.20 -13.47 6.45
C LYS A 38 -18.67 -12.82 5.17
N ILE A 39 -17.65 -11.97 5.27
CA ILE A 39 -17.01 -11.37 4.09
C ILE A 39 -16.40 -12.46 3.21
N ALA A 40 -15.63 -13.39 3.78
CA ALA A 40 -15.00 -14.47 3.02
C ALA A 40 -16.02 -15.37 2.31
N LEU A 41 -17.07 -15.80 3.02
CA LEU A 41 -18.11 -16.65 2.47
C LEU A 41 -18.94 -15.93 1.40
N ASN A 42 -19.29 -14.66 1.60
CA ASN A 42 -20.01 -13.87 0.59
C ASN A 42 -19.18 -13.71 -0.69
N ILE A 43 -17.87 -13.48 -0.55
CA ILE A 43 -16.98 -13.32 -1.71
C ILE A 43 -16.78 -14.65 -2.42
N LYS A 44 -16.64 -15.77 -1.69
CA LYS A 44 -16.53 -17.11 -2.31
C LYS A 44 -17.84 -17.60 -2.94
N GLY A 45 -18.99 -17.15 -2.43
CA GLY A 45 -20.32 -17.62 -2.84
C GLY A 45 -20.97 -16.84 -3.99
N ASP A 46 -20.48 -15.65 -4.33
CA ASP A 46 -20.99 -14.82 -5.42
C ASP A 46 -20.17 -15.05 -6.70
N SER A 47 -20.81 -15.01 -7.88
CA SER A 47 -20.14 -15.26 -9.16
C SER A 47 -19.40 -14.06 -9.73
N ASN A 48 -19.74 -12.82 -9.35
CA ASN A 48 -19.15 -11.60 -9.93
C ASN A 48 -18.25 -10.81 -8.96
N ILE A 49 -18.52 -10.89 -7.66
CA ILE A 49 -17.72 -10.21 -6.64
C ILE A 49 -16.25 -10.69 -6.60
N PRO A 50 -15.93 -11.99 -6.73
CA PRO A 50 -14.55 -12.46 -6.69
C PRO A 50 -13.64 -11.78 -7.72
N ASP A 51 -14.13 -11.58 -8.94
CA ASP A 51 -13.36 -11.01 -10.05
C ASP A 51 -12.99 -9.55 -9.78
N ILE A 52 -13.94 -8.75 -9.27
CA ILE A 52 -13.70 -7.34 -8.94
C ILE A 52 -12.75 -7.22 -7.75
N VAL A 53 -13.02 -7.98 -6.69
CA VAL A 53 -12.25 -7.92 -5.44
C VAL A 53 -10.83 -8.43 -5.66
N SER A 54 -10.64 -9.47 -6.46
CA SER A 54 -9.32 -10.00 -6.79
C SER A 54 -8.50 -9.04 -7.64
N ALA A 55 -9.11 -8.28 -8.53
CA ALA A 55 -8.43 -7.32 -9.40
C ALA A 55 -7.96 -6.04 -8.66
N LEU A 56 -8.53 -5.71 -7.51
CA LEU A 56 -8.24 -4.46 -6.79
C LEU A 56 -6.77 -4.30 -6.38
N PRO A 57 -6.13 -5.25 -5.67
CA PRO A 57 -4.71 -5.14 -5.32
C PRO A 57 -3.78 -4.99 -6.53
N PHE A 58 -4.05 -5.71 -7.63
CA PHE A 58 -3.28 -5.58 -8.88
C PHE A 58 -3.45 -4.18 -9.49
N THR A 59 -4.68 -3.67 -9.48
CA THR A 59 -4.95 -2.28 -9.88
C THR A 59 -4.17 -1.30 -9.02
N PHE A 60 -4.11 -1.53 -7.70
CA PHE A 60 -3.32 -0.70 -6.79
C PHE A 60 -1.80 -0.80 -7.03
N VAL A 61 -1.26 -1.93 -7.48
CA VAL A 61 0.14 -2.02 -7.94
C VAL A 61 0.37 -1.08 -9.13
N ALA A 62 -0.50 -1.14 -10.14
CA ALA A 62 -0.38 -0.28 -11.33
C ALA A 62 -0.50 1.21 -10.97
N LEU A 63 -1.46 1.56 -10.11
CA LEU A 63 -1.64 2.93 -9.61
C LEU A 63 -0.46 3.39 -8.75
N SER A 64 0.07 2.52 -7.89
CA SER A 64 1.27 2.80 -7.09
C SER A 64 2.47 3.08 -7.98
N TYR A 65 2.64 2.33 -9.08
CA TYR A 65 3.69 2.58 -10.07
C TYR A 65 3.50 3.94 -10.73
N GLN A 66 2.31 4.20 -11.28
CA GLN A 66 2.01 5.45 -11.99
C GLN A 66 2.16 6.68 -11.09
N LEU A 67 1.61 6.65 -9.88
CA LEU A 67 1.71 7.74 -8.91
C LEU A 67 3.13 7.90 -8.39
N GLY A 68 3.79 6.80 -8.08
CA GLY A 68 5.15 6.77 -7.57
C GLY A 68 6.17 7.31 -8.57
N MET A 69 6.03 6.98 -9.85
CA MET A 69 6.80 7.63 -10.92
C MET A 69 6.60 9.14 -10.94
N GLY A 70 5.37 9.60 -10.73
CA GLY A 70 5.06 11.04 -10.59
C GLY A 70 5.56 11.69 -9.30
N VAL A 71 6.02 10.91 -8.32
CA VAL A 71 6.65 11.38 -7.07
C VAL A 71 8.16 11.55 -7.27
N ILE A 72 8.82 10.56 -7.89
CA ILE A 72 10.27 10.61 -8.12
C ILE A 72 10.65 11.45 -9.36
N ARG A 73 9.72 11.62 -10.30
CA ARG A 73 9.88 12.39 -11.54
C ARG A 73 8.63 13.23 -11.83
N PRO A 74 8.39 14.31 -11.06
CA PRO A 74 7.15 15.07 -11.12
C PRO A 74 6.97 15.98 -12.34
N GLY A 75 8.06 16.44 -12.98
CA GLY A 75 8.04 17.50 -14.00
C GLY A 75 9.18 17.44 -15.03
N ASP A 76 9.59 18.59 -15.56
CA ASP A 76 10.59 18.74 -16.63
C ASP A 76 12.03 18.47 -16.13
N GLU A 77 13.01 18.40 -17.03
CA GLU A 77 14.42 18.09 -16.69
C GLU A 77 14.99 19.00 -15.58
N GLU A 78 14.63 20.29 -15.57
CA GLU A 78 15.07 21.24 -14.54
C GLU A 78 14.45 20.95 -13.16
N GLU A 79 13.13 20.70 -13.09
CA GLU A 79 12.44 20.37 -11.84
C GLU A 79 12.94 19.04 -11.25
N ASN A 80 13.20 18.06 -12.12
CA ASN A 80 13.76 16.77 -11.72
C ASN A 80 15.19 16.93 -11.19
N LYS A 81 16.00 17.80 -11.80
CA LYS A 81 17.37 18.08 -11.33
C LYS A 81 17.37 18.68 -9.92
N ILE A 82 16.51 19.67 -9.67
CA ILE A 82 16.33 20.26 -8.33
C ILE A 82 15.94 19.18 -7.31
N LEU A 83 15.02 18.28 -7.68
CA LEU A 83 14.58 17.21 -6.81
C LEU A 83 15.70 16.19 -6.50
N TYR A 84 16.54 15.86 -7.49
CA TYR A 84 17.67 14.94 -7.31
C TYR A 84 18.79 15.53 -6.45
N GLU A 85 18.95 16.85 -6.46
CA GLU A 85 19.88 17.56 -5.58
C GLU A 85 19.37 17.67 -4.13
N TRP A 86 18.09 17.37 -3.87
CA TRP A 86 17.53 17.42 -2.53
C TRP A 86 18.19 16.37 -1.60
N PRO A 87 18.78 16.76 -0.44
CA PRO A 87 19.51 15.83 0.44
C PRO A 87 18.70 14.62 0.94
N HIS A 88 17.37 14.72 0.92
CA HIS A 88 16.44 13.69 1.35
C HIS A 88 15.72 12.97 0.21
N TYR A 89 16.14 13.16 -1.05
CA TYR A 89 15.56 12.49 -2.22
C TYR A 89 15.47 10.96 -2.06
N TRP A 90 16.48 10.34 -1.42
CA TRP A 90 16.46 8.91 -1.09
C TRP A 90 15.20 8.47 -0.31
N MET A 91 14.64 9.34 0.55
CA MET A 91 13.41 9.01 1.30
C MET A 91 12.20 8.86 0.35
N LEU A 92 12.13 9.67 -0.71
CA LEU A 92 11.08 9.57 -1.73
C LEU A 92 11.21 8.28 -2.53
N GLU A 93 12.42 7.94 -2.96
CA GLU A 93 12.68 6.68 -3.67
C GLU A 93 12.32 5.47 -2.82
N HIS A 94 12.77 5.43 -1.56
CA HIS A 94 12.42 4.34 -0.65
C HIS A 94 10.93 4.27 -0.37
N ARG A 95 10.24 5.41 -0.26
CA ARG A 95 8.79 5.42 -0.10
C ARG A 95 8.08 4.87 -1.33
N PHE A 96 8.54 5.21 -2.53
CA PHE A 96 8.03 4.67 -3.78
C PHE A 96 8.23 3.15 -3.87
N TYR A 97 9.47 2.68 -3.73
CA TYR A 97 9.77 1.25 -3.80
C TYR A 97 9.08 0.45 -2.70
N GLY A 98 9.02 1.00 -1.48
CA GLY A 98 8.29 0.40 -0.36
C GLY A 98 6.79 0.28 -0.65
N SER A 99 6.19 1.31 -1.24
CA SER A 99 4.76 1.29 -1.63
C SER A 99 4.47 0.22 -2.68
N LEU A 100 5.35 0.07 -3.69
CA LEU A 100 5.24 -0.99 -4.69
C LEU A 100 5.32 -2.38 -4.07
N ILE A 101 6.31 -2.60 -3.20
CA ILE A 101 6.48 -3.88 -2.50
C ILE A 101 5.25 -4.21 -1.68
N ILE A 102 4.71 -3.25 -0.92
CA ILE A 102 3.49 -3.44 -0.11
C ILE A 102 2.32 -3.83 -1.01
N CYS A 103 2.09 -3.13 -2.12
CA CYS A 103 1.00 -3.45 -3.04
C CYS A 103 1.17 -4.85 -3.66
N ILE A 104 2.39 -5.23 -4.06
CA ILE A 104 2.69 -6.57 -4.59
C ILE A 104 2.41 -7.65 -3.54
N LEU A 105 2.85 -7.44 -2.29
CA LEU A 105 2.58 -8.37 -1.20
C LEU A 105 1.07 -8.49 -0.91
N CYS A 106 0.31 -7.38 -1.01
CA CYS A 106 -1.14 -7.41 -0.90
C CYS A 106 -1.78 -8.23 -2.04
N SER A 107 -1.30 -8.09 -3.28
CA SER A 107 -1.76 -8.94 -4.39
C SER A 107 -1.48 -10.42 -4.15
N ILE A 108 -0.29 -10.76 -3.64
CA ILE A 108 0.06 -12.15 -3.27
C ILE A 108 -0.87 -12.65 -2.16
N ALA A 109 -1.18 -11.82 -1.16
CA ALA A 109 -2.11 -12.19 -0.09
C ALA A 109 -3.53 -12.47 -0.60
N VAL A 110 -3.99 -11.75 -1.64
CA VAL A 110 -5.28 -12.03 -2.28
C VAL A 110 -5.24 -13.28 -3.14
N ILE A 111 -4.13 -13.58 -3.83
CA ILE A 111 -3.96 -14.90 -4.47
C ILE A 111 -4.02 -16.01 -3.42
N TRP A 112 -3.37 -15.81 -2.26
CA TRP A 112 -3.40 -16.75 -1.15
C TRP A 112 -4.81 -17.00 -0.62
N PHE A 113 -5.64 -15.96 -0.54
CA PHE A 113 -7.04 -16.08 -0.14
C PHE A 113 -7.83 -17.07 -1.02
N TYR A 114 -7.58 -17.07 -2.34
CA TYR A 114 -8.29 -17.95 -3.27
C TYR A 114 -7.71 -19.37 -3.35
N LEU A 115 -6.38 -19.49 -3.24
CA LEU A 115 -5.73 -20.80 -3.31
C LEU A 115 -5.84 -21.60 -2.00
N ASP A 116 -6.01 -20.90 -0.86
CA ASP A 116 -6.01 -21.45 0.50
C ASP A 116 -5.07 -22.66 0.70
N PRO A 117 -3.76 -22.51 0.44
CA PRO A 117 -2.81 -23.62 0.54
C PRO A 117 -2.60 -24.10 1.99
N THR A 118 -3.06 -23.34 2.97
CA THR A 118 -2.83 -23.54 4.41
C THR A 118 -4.04 -24.11 5.14
N GLY A 119 -5.22 -24.15 4.52
CA GLY A 119 -6.46 -24.56 5.18
C GLY A 119 -6.82 -23.66 6.38
N LEU A 120 -6.64 -22.34 6.22
CA LEU A 120 -6.95 -21.39 7.29
C LEU A 120 -8.47 -21.29 7.46
N SER A 121 -8.92 -20.84 8.64
CA SER A 121 -10.34 -20.55 8.83
C SER A 121 -10.80 -19.44 7.89
N ASP A 122 -12.06 -19.50 7.44
CA ASP A 122 -12.63 -18.47 6.57
C ASP A 122 -12.56 -17.07 7.19
N ALA A 123 -12.66 -16.96 8.53
CA ALA A 123 -12.44 -15.72 9.25
C ALA A 123 -11.02 -15.16 9.05
N ALA A 124 -9.99 -16.01 9.14
CA ALA A 124 -8.59 -15.59 8.94
C ALA A 124 -8.32 -15.18 7.48
N LEU A 125 -8.86 -15.94 6.53
CA LEU A 125 -8.79 -15.62 5.10
C LEU A 125 -9.48 -14.28 4.80
N GLY A 126 -10.68 -14.06 5.35
CA GLY A 126 -11.40 -12.79 5.23
C GLY A 126 -10.62 -11.61 5.81
N ALA A 127 -9.95 -11.79 6.95
CA ALA A 127 -9.10 -10.76 7.56
C ALA A 127 -7.88 -10.42 6.68
N ILE A 128 -7.24 -11.44 6.10
CA ILE A 128 -6.13 -11.25 5.16
C ILE A 128 -6.59 -10.47 3.93
N LEU A 129 -7.74 -10.83 3.36
CA LEU A 129 -8.30 -10.16 2.19
C LEU A 129 -8.63 -8.68 2.46
N VAL A 130 -9.37 -8.41 3.53
CA VAL A 130 -9.72 -7.04 3.92
C VAL A 130 -8.47 -6.23 4.23
N GLY A 131 -7.51 -6.82 4.96
CA GLY A 131 -6.22 -6.21 5.26
C GLY A 131 -5.46 -5.85 3.98
N ALA A 132 -5.35 -6.78 3.04
CA ALA A 132 -4.65 -6.55 1.78
C ALA A 132 -5.25 -5.39 0.97
N ILE A 133 -6.58 -5.33 0.87
CA ILE A 133 -7.28 -4.26 0.14
C ILE A 133 -7.11 -2.91 0.85
N MET A 134 -7.30 -2.85 2.16
CA MET A 134 -7.20 -1.61 2.93
C MET A 134 -5.77 -1.07 2.96
N ILE A 135 -4.78 -1.94 3.16
CA ILE A 135 -3.35 -1.57 3.19
C ILE A 135 -2.89 -1.08 1.82
N SER A 136 -3.22 -1.78 0.73
CA SER A 136 -2.86 -1.32 -0.62
C SER A 136 -3.60 -0.02 -0.99
N GLY A 137 -4.87 0.12 -0.62
CA GLY A 137 -5.64 1.35 -0.82
C GLY A 137 -5.04 2.56 -0.11
N ILE A 138 -4.70 2.45 1.18
CA ILE A 138 -4.08 3.56 1.93
C ILE A 138 -2.68 3.88 1.40
N THR A 139 -1.93 2.88 0.95
CA THR A 139 -0.59 3.05 0.34
C THR A 139 -0.69 3.95 -0.91
N VAL A 140 -1.61 3.63 -1.82
CA VAL A 140 -1.86 4.40 -3.05
C VAL A 140 -2.35 5.80 -2.72
N PHE A 141 -3.24 5.95 -1.73
CA PHE A 141 -3.73 7.25 -1.28
C PHE A 141 -2.59 8.16 -0.77
N LEU A 142 -1.67 7.61 0.03
CA LEU A 142 -0.51 8.35 0.52
C LEU A 142 0.44 8.77 -0.60
N LEU A 143 0.63 7.92 -1.62
CA LEU A 143 1.38 8.29 -2.82
C LEU A 143 0.70 9.42 -3.61
N ALA A 144 -0.63 9.41 -3.70
CA ALA A 144 -1.38 10.48 -4.36
C ALA A 144 -1.18 11.82 -3.65
N ILE A 145 -1.26 11.83 -2.30
CA ILE A 145 -0.99 13.03 -1.49
C ILE A 145 0.45 13.51 -1.70
N ALA A 146 1.42 12.59 -1.66
CA ALA A 146 2.84 12.91 -1.85
C ALA A 146 3.07 13.57 -3.22
N ARG A 147 2.47 13.03 -4.28
CA ARG A 147 2.55 13.58 -5.64
C ARG A 147 1.99 15.00 -5.73
N ILE A 148 0.79 15.23 -5.17
CA ILE A 148 0.15 16.55 -5.20
C ILE A 148 1.00 17.57 -4.42
N THR A 149 1.51 17.16 -3.27
CA THR A 149 2.32 18.01 -2.39
C THR A 149 3.65 18.40 -3.05
N LEU A 150 4.35 17.44 -3.67
CA LEU A 150 5.60 17.69 -4.37
C LEU A 150 5.42 18.63 -5.56
N ARG A 151 4.38 18.40 -6.38
CA ARG A 151 4.07 19.31 -7.50
C ARG A 151 3.82 20.72 -7.01
N LYS A 152 3.05 20.88 -5.93
CA LYS A 152 2.79 22.20 -5.34
C LYS A 152 4.08 22.89 -4.90
N ILE A 153 4.99 22.18 -4.23
CA ILE A 153 6.27 22.74 -3.78
C ILE A 153 7.12 23.15 -4.99
N LEU A 154 7.27 22.29 -6.00
CA LEU A 154 8.09 22.59 -7.17
C LEU A 154 7.55 23.77 -7.99
N THR A 155 6.22 23.89 -8.12
CA THR A 155 5.61 25.05 -8.78
C THR A 155 5.79 26.37 -8.03
N LEU A 156 6.00 26.34 -6.70
CA LEU A 156 6.24 27.54 -5.89
C LEU A 156 7.70 28.01 -5.93
N TYR A 157 8.63 27.14 -6.35
CA TYR A 157 10.05 27.46 -6.52
C TYR A 157 10.39 28.00 -7.92
N ARG A 158 9.38 28.11 -8.79
CA ARG A 158 9.47 28.68 -10.13
C ARG A 158 9.14 30.17 -10.09
#